data_AF-A0A7V9UR96-F1
#
_entry.id   AF-A0A7V9UR96-F1
#
_cell.length_a   1.000
_cell.length_b   1.000
_cell.length_c   1.000
_cell.angle_alpha   90.00
_cell.angle_beta   90.00
_cell.angle_gamma   90.00
#
_symmetry.space_group_name_H-M   'P 1'
#
loop_
_entity.id
_entity.type
_entity.pdbx_description
1 polymer ?
#
loop_
_entity_poly.entity_id
_entity_poly.type
_entity_poly.pdbx_seq_one_letter_code
_entity_poly.pdbx_strand_id
1 'polypeptide(L)' 'MWDAKRQAIWLTTALALVSFVAYREAHDEAGVFDAGYFALLEVIFLLVVVIMFYIYSRKKP' A
#
# COMPACT_ATOMS: atom_id res chain seq x y z
N MET A 1 -0.20 -20.65 -11.33
CA MET A 1 -0.74 -19.40 -11.91
C MET A 1 -1.37 -18.68 -10.75
N TRP A 2 -0.94 -17.45 -10.44
CA TRP A 2 -1.53 -16.72 -9.31
C TRP A 2 -3.00 -16.46 -9.63
N ASP A 3 -3.93 -17.11 -8.92
CA ASP A 3 -5.36 -16.97 -9.17
C ASP A 3 -5.79 -15.52 -8.96
N ALA A 4 -6.53 -14.94 -9.90
CA ALA A 4 -6.99 -13.55 -9.84
C ALA A 4 -7.71 -13.22 -8.51
N LYS A 5 -8.45 -14.19 -7.95
CA LYS A 5 -9.09 -14.07 -6.63
C LYS A 5 -8.08 -13.87 -5.50
N ARG A 6 -6.98 -14.62 -5.51
CA ARG A 6 -5.91 -14.53 -4.50
C ARG A 6 -5.15 -13.21 -4.63
N GLN A 7 -5.01 -12.70 -5.86
CA GLN A 7 -4.40 -11.39 -6.13
C GLN A 7 -5.24 -10.25 -5.57
N ALA A 8 -6.55 -10.28 -5.81
CA ALA A 8 -7.46 -9.29 -5.26
C ALA A 8 -7.40 -9.26 -3.73
N ILE A 9 -7.49 -10.43 -3.07
CA ILE A 9 -7.43 -10.53 -1.60
C ILE A 9 -6.09 -9.99 -1.07
N TRP A 10 -4.97 -10.34 -1.71
CA TRP A 10 -3.66 -9.84 -1.29
C TRP A 10 -3.56 -8.31 -1.41
N LEU A 11 -4.03 -7.76 -2.53
CA LEU A 11 -3.94 -6.32 -2.81
C LEU A 11 -4.85 -5.52 -1.88
N THR A 12 -6.09 -5.98 -1.64
CA THR A 12 -7.00 -5.31 -0.69
C THR A 12 -6.49 -5.39 0.74
N THR A 13 -5.92 -6.52 1.15
CA THR A 13 -5.38 -6.69 2.51
C THR A 13 -4.15 -5.83 2.72
N ALA A 14 -3.24 -5.80 1.74
CA ALA A 14 -2.03 -4.98 1.78
C ALA A 14 -2.38 -3.49 1.83
N LEU A 15 -3.32 -3.03 1.00
CA LEU A 15 -3.82 -1.66 1.04
C LEU A 15 -4.41 -1.33 2.41
N ALA A 16 -5.36 -2.11 2.90
CA ALA A 16 -6.02 -1.82 4.18
C ALA A 16 -5.04 -1.75 5.36
N LEU A 17 -4.08 -2.67 5.44
CA LEU A 17 -3.08 -2.67 6.51
C LEU A 17 -2.15 -1.47 6.42
N VAL A 18 -1.69 -1.12 5.22
CA VAL A 18 -0.77 0.00 5.08
C VAL A 18 -1.46 1.34 5.27
N SER A 19 -2.67 1.53 4.74
CA SER A 19 -3.43 2.75 5.01
C SER A 19 -3.69 2.92 6.52
N PHE A 20 -3.93 1.82 7.25
CA PHE A 20 -4.07 1.88 8.71
C PHE A 20 -2.78 2.29 9.42
N VAL A 21 -1.63 1.75 9.01
CA VAL A 21 -0.32 2.13 9.56
C VAL A 21 0.01 3.59 9.21
N ALA A 22 -0.15 3.98 7.95
CA ALA A 22 0.08 5.36 7.50
C ALA A 22 -0.82 6.34 8.26
N TYR A 23 -2.08 5.99 8.52
CA TYR A 23 -2.98 6.81 9.33
C TYR A 23 -2.45 6.99 10.76
N ARG A 24 -1.95 5.94 11.38
CA ARG A 24 -1.37 5.99 12.74
C ARG A 24 -0.10 6.83 12.79
N GLU A 25 0.80 6.65 11.83
CA GLU A 25 2.05 7.40 11.72
C GLU A 25 1.83 8.86 11.34
N ALA A 26 0.71 9.18 10.70
CA ALA A 26 0.36 10.55 10.34
C ALA A 26 -0.20 11.39 11.49
N HIS A 27 -0.29 10.84 12.69
CA HIS A 27 -0.55 11.63 13.88
C HIS A 27 0.78 12.07 14.50
N ASP A 28 0.93 13.37 14.74
CA ASP A 28 2.10 13.92 15.43
C ASP A 28 2.10 13.61 16.94
N GLU A 29 3.10 14.11 17.68
CA GLU A 29 3.22 13.91 19.13
C GLU A 29 2.04 14.51 19.93
N ALA A 30 1.31 15.47 19.34
CA ALA A 30 0.12 16.07 19.93
C ALA A 30 -1.19 15.35 19.50
N GLY A 31 -1.09 14.33 18.64
CA GLY A 31 -2.22 13.59 18.09
C GLY A 31 -2.97 14.33 16.97
N VAL A 32 -2.35 15.35 16.35
CA VAL A 32 -2.92 16.04 15.20
C VAL A 32 -2.60 15.25 13.93
N PHE A 33 -3.63 15.01 13.13
CA PHE A 33 -3.49 14.31 11.86
C PHE A 33 -2.96 15.22 10.75
N ASP A 34 -1.81 14.86 10.18
CA ASP A 34 -1.24 15.50 9.00
C ASP A 34 -1.66 14.75 7.72
N ALA A 35 -2.64 15.31 7.02
CA ALA A 35 -3.15 14.77 5.77
C ALA A 35 -2.10 14.76 4.63
N GLY A 36 -1.15 15.70 4.64
CA GLY A 36 -0.09 15.78 3.62
C GLY A 36 0.93 14.68 3.81
N TYR A 37 1.37 14.46 5.05
CA TYR A 37 2.27 13.36 5.39
C TYR A 37 1.61 12.00 5.17
N PHE A 38 0.33 11.84 5.55
CA PHE A 38 -0.46 10.64 5.21
C PHE A 38 -0.47 10.35 3.71
N ALA A 39 -0.82 11.35 2.89
CA ALA A 39 -0.86 11.17 1.43
C ALA A 39 0.51 10.82 0.85
N LEU A 40 1.59 11.38 1.39
CA LEU A 40 2.95 11.04 0.98
C LEU A 40 3.29 9.58 1.27
N LEU A 41 2.99 9.09 2.49
CA LEU A 41 3.19 7.69 2.85
C LEU A 41 2.38 6.75 1.96
N GLU A 42 1.12 7.10 1.70
CA GLU A 42 0.22 6.31 0.87
C GLU A 42 0.71 6.22 -0.59
N VAL A 43 1.19 7.33 -1.16
CA VAL A 43 1.74 7.38 -2.52
C VAL A 43 3.01 6.54 -2.64
N ILE A 44 3.92 6.62 -1.66
CA ILE A 44 5.14 5.79 -1.64
C ILE A 44 4.77 4.31 -1.61
N PHE A 45 3.80 3.93 -0.79
CA PHE A 45 3.36 2.54 -0.71
C PHE A 45 2.71 2.06 -2.01
N LEU A 46 1.80 2.86 -2.58
CA LEU A 46 1.17 2.53 -3.87
C LEU A 46 2.22 2.35 -4.97
N LEU A 47 3.27 3.18 -4.98
CA LEU A 47 4.41 3.03 -5.88
C LEU A 47 5.08 1.65 -5.72
N VAL A 48 5.37 1.23 -4.48
CA VAL A 48 5.97 -0.08 -4.20
C VAL A 48 5.05 -1.21 -4.66
N VAL A 49 3.76 -1.14 -4.35
CA VAL A 49 2.77 -2.16 -4.76
C VAL A 49 2.69 -2.25 -6.28
N VAL A 50 2.64 -1.13 -7.00
CA VAL A 50 2.61 -1.11 -8.46
C VAL A 50 3.88 -1.71 -9.05
N ILE A 51 5.06 -1.37 -8.52
CA ILE A 51 6.34 -1.92 -8.98
C ILE A 51 6.39 -3.44 -8.73
N MET A 52 6.04 -3.89 -7.53
CA MET A 52 5.99 -5.32 -7.22
C MET A 52 4.99 -6.04 -8.13
N PHE A 53 3.79 -5.49 -8.28
CA PHE A 53 2.77 -6.04 -9.16
C PHE A 53 3.29 -6.17 -10.60
N TYR A 54 3.95 -5.14 -11.11
CA TYR A 54 4.57 -5.17 -12.44
C TYR A 54 5.62 -6.27 -12.55
N ILE A 55 6.56 -6.35 -11.60
CA ILE A 55 7.63 -7.37 -11.59
C ILE A 55 7.05 -8.78 -11.53
N TYR A 56 6.09 -9.04 -10.65
CA TYR A 56 5.51 -10.38 -10.48
C TYR A 56 4.50 -10.75 -11.59
N SER A 57 3.86 -9.75 -12.20
CA SER A 57 2.97 -9.95 -13.36
C SER A 57 3.77 -10.35 -14.61
N ARG A 58 5.03 -9.92 -14.70
CA ARG A 58 5.94 -10.32 -15.76
C ARG A 58 6.37 -11.77 -15.51
N LYS A 59 5.57 -12.73 -16.01
CA LYS A 59 6.05 -14.10 -16.20
C LYS A 59 7.33 -14.07 -17.05
N LYS A 60 8.29 -14.91 -16.64
CA LYS A 60 9.57 -15.20 -17.30
C LYS A 60 9.48 -15.17 -18.84
N PRO A 61 10.54 -14.70 -19.55
CA PRO A 61 10.69 -15.03 -20.96
C PRO A 61 10.65 -16.54 -21.19
#